data_AF-A0A971GK61-F1
#
_entry.id   AF-A0A971GK61-F1
#
_cell.length_a   1.000
_cell.length_b   1.000
_cell.length_c   1.000
_cell.angle_alpha   90.00
_cell.angle_beta   90.00
_cell.angle_gamma   90.00
#
_symmetry.space_group_name_H-M   'P 1'
#
loop_
_entity.id
_entity.type
_entity.pdbx_description
1 polymer ?
#
loop_
_entity_poly.entity_id
_entity_poly.type
_entity_poly.pdbx_seq_one_letter_code
_entity_poly.pdbx_strand_id
1 'polypeptide(L)'
;MDFYDGRHLRSMPPQFDKSDPEYFARTTRALDRENDTNHNRAVRMLTLITALIIIAFTTGLVVGIKFAGGAERSIVDEKTYNTMNSISSKMSGLVKEISGENRQANTLYPKDEFPFVIQLGKEYSETDTKNVAQFLSSKGHTVIVSKSRDNFRIFTGPYKTENEARKTLTEISLYRQYAISANAQIIKRI
;
A
#
# COMPACT_ATOMS: atom_id res chain seq x y z
N MET A 1 53.21 66.98 25.88
CA MET A 1 52.19 68.03 25.80
C MET A 1 51.98 68.30 24.32
N ASP A 2 50.89 67.81 23.74
CA ASP A 2 50.01 68.57 22.85
C ASP A 2 48.67 67.87 22.72
N PHE A 3 47.62 68.67 22.73
CA PHE A 3 46.21 68.38 23.04
C PHE A 3 45.33 68.77 21.81
N TYR A 4 44.12 68.18 21.73
CA TYR A 4 42.98 68.45 20.81
C TYR A 4 43.14 67.90 19.37
N ASP A 5 42.17 67.23 18.73
CA ASP A 5 40.70 67.26 18.73
C ASP A 5 40.13 65.82 18.81
N GLY A 6 38.98 65.51 19.42
CA GLY A 6 37.75 66.31 19.42
C GLY A 6 36.81 65.90 18.27
N ARG A 7 36.34 64.63 18.22
CA ARG A 7 34.94 64.28 17.87
C ARG A 7 34.66 62.78 17.79
N HIS A 8 33.76 62.36 18.68
CA HIS A 8 32.96 61.14 18.54
C HIS A 8 32.21 61.13 17.21
N LEU A 9 32.60 60.26 16.28
CA LEU A 9 31.68 59.74 15.27
C LEU A 9 31.35 58.32 15.68
N ARG A 10 30.28 58.16 16.48
CA ARG A 10 29.49 56.94 16.42
C ARG A 10 29.12 56.79 14.95
N SER A 11 29.71 55.84 14.26
CA SER A 11 29.25 55.45 12.92
C SER A 11 27.84 54.88 13.11
N MET A 12 26.83 55.76 13.05
CA MET A 12 25.47 55.30 12.84
C MET A 12 25.48 54.55 11.51
N PRO A 13 24.91 53.35 11.45
CA PRO A 13 24.87 52.59 10.21
C PRO A 13 24.19 53.44 9.13
N PRO A 14 24.65 53.36 7.86
CA PRO A 14 24.19 54.20 6.74
C PRO A 14 22.69 54.02 6.37
N GLN A 15 21.95 53.26 7.18
CA GLN A 15 20.54 52.94 7.02
C GLN A 15 19.61 54.07 7.50
N PHE A 16 20.14 55.07 8.22
CA PHE A 16 19.35 56.17 8.78
C PHE A 16 19.50 57.51 8.03
N ASP A 17 20.34 57.59 6.99
CA ASP A 17 20.71 58.88 6.37
C ASP A 17 19.80 59.30 5.20
N LYS A 18 18.79 58.50 4.87
CA LYS A 18 17.75 58.88 3.91
C LYS A 18 16.41 58.43 4.45
N SER A 19 15.62 59.38 4.94
CA SER A 19 14.19 59.23 5.15
C SER A 19 13.51 59.06 3.79
N ASP A 20 13.71 57.91 3.16
CA ASP A 20 12.97 57.49 1.99
C ASP A 20 11.56 57.12 2.48
N PRO A 21 10.53 57.93 2.17
CA PRO A 21 9.16 57.67 2.64
C PRO A 21 8.62 56.33 2.12
N GLU A 22 9.23 55.77 1.08
CA GLU A 22 8.86 54.46 0.54
C GLU A 22 9.59 53.29 1.21
N TYR A 23 10.61 53.53 2.03
CA TYR A 23 11.33 52.46 2.73
C TYR A 23 10.39 51.64 3.62
N PHE A 24 9.51 52.31 4.37
CA PHE A 24 8.53 51.66 5.22
C PHE A 24 7.44 50.94 4.42
N ALA A 25 7.03 51.47 3.28
CA ALA A 25 6.03 50.85 2.41
C ALA A 25 6.57 49.58 1.71
N ARG A 26 7.86 49.54 1.37
CA ARG A 26 8.51 48.37 0.77
C ARG A 26 8.79 47.28 1.81
N THR A 27 9.22 47.67 3.01
CA THR A 27 9.46 46.71 4.11
C THR A 27 8.18 46.10 4.65
N THR A 28 7.09 46.88 4.78
CA THR A 28 5.77 46.35 5.18
C THR A 28 5.21 45.34 4.16
N ARG A 29 5.25 45.64 2.87
CA ARG A 29 4.80 44.69 1.82
C ARG A 29 5.61 43.40 1.78
N ALA A 30 6.90 43.45 2.11
CA ALA A 30 7.74 42.25 2.22
C ALA A 30 7.36 41.41 3.45
N LEU A 31 7.14 42.07 4.59
CA LEU A 31 6.69 41.43 5.84
C LEU A 31 5.31 40.77 5.69
N ASP A 32 4.36 41.43 5.06
CA ASP A 32 3.01 40.89 4.85
C ASP A 32 3.04 39.62 3.98
N ARG A 33 3.83 39.64 2.91
CA ARG A 33 3.99 38.49 2.01
C ARG A 33 4.67 37.29 2.69
N GLU A 34 5.66 37.53 3.55
CA GLU A 34 6.26 36.48 4.36
C GLU A 34 5.26 35.92 5.40
N ASN A 35 4.51 36.81 6.05
CA ASN A 35 3.50 36.42 7.03
C ASN A 35 2.38 35.57 6.40
N ASP A 36 1.93 35.90 5.19
CA ASP A 36 0.95 35.11 4.43
C ASP A 36 1.46 33.71 4.08
N THR A 37 2.74 33.58 3.70
CA THR A 37 3.31 32.26 3.42
C THR A 37 3.46 31.41 4.68
N ASN A 38 3.82 32.03 5.80
CA ASN A 38 3.91 31.37 7.10
C ASN A 38 2.53 31.00 7.64
N HIS A 39 1.52 31.87 7.46
CA HIS A 39 0.14 31.60 7.85
C HIS A 39 -0.44 30.45 7.04
N ASN A 40 -0.24 30.41 5.72
CA ASN A 40 -0.69 29.30 4.88
C ASN A 40 -0.03 27.96 5.25
N ARG A 41 1.24 27.97 5.65
CA ARG A 41 1.93 26.77 6.16
C ARG A 41 1.39 26.34 7.52
N ALA A 42 1.14 27.30 8.42
CA ALA A 42 0.56 27.04 9.74
C ALA A 42 -0.87 26.47 9.62
N VAL A 43 -1.70 27.03 8.74
CA VAL A 43 -3.06 26.53 8.46
C VAL A 43 -3.00 25.09 7.93
N ARG A 44 -2.09 24.78 7.00
CA ARG A 44 -1.91 23.40 6.51
C ARG A 44 -1.42 22.43 7.60
N MET A 45 -0.56 22.87 8.51
CA MET A 45 -0.17 22.03 9.66
C MET A 45 -1.33 21.79 10.61
N LEU A 46 -2.11 22.84 10.92
CA LEU A 46 -3.26 22.73 11.82
C LEU A 46 -4.34 21.81 11.25
N THR A 47 -4.62 21.87 9.94
CA THR A 47 -5.59 20.96 9.30
C THR A 47 -5.12 19.50 9.32
N LEU A 48 -3.81 19.25 9.16
CA LEU A 48 -3.26 17.89 9.30
C LEU A 48 -3.39 17.37 10.73
N ILE A 49 -3.11 18.21 11.72
CA ILE A 49 -3.21 17.83 13.13
C ILE A 49 -4.67 17.53 13.50
N THR A 50 -5.62 18.37 13.11
CA THR A 50 -7.05 18.14 13.41
C THR A 50 -7.58 16.91 12.69
N ALA A 51 -7.21 16.66 11.43
CA ALA A 51 -7.56 15.44 10.72
C ALA A 51 -7.01 14.19 11.42
N LEU A 52 -5.75 14.24 11.88
CA LEU A 52 -5.12 13.13 12.61
C LEU A 52 -5.86 12.85 13.92
N ILE A 53 -6.27 13.89 14.66
CA ILE A 53 -7.03 13.76 15.90
C ILE A 53 -8.40 13.11 15.63
N ILE A 54 -9.12 13.53 14.58
CA ILE A 54 -10.42 12.95 14.23
C ILE A 54 -10.26 11.46 13.85
N ILE A 55 -9.23 11.10 13.08
CA ILE A 55 -8.96 9.70 12.72
C ILE A 55 -8.58 8.89 13.96
N ALA A 56 -7.71 9.40 14.84
CA ALA A 56 -7.35 8.74 16.09
C ALA A 56 -8.55 8.56 17.04
N PHE A 57 -9.43 9.55 17.12
CA PHE A 57 -10.64 9.49 17.94
C PHE A 57 -11.65 8.47 17.39
N THR A 58 -11.90 8.49 16.08
CA THR A 58 -12.85 7.57 15.43
C THR A 58 -12.35 6.12 15.48
N THR A 59 -11.06 5.88 15.23
CA THR A 59 -10.46 4.55 15.38
C THR A 59 -10.49 4.07 16.83
N GLY A 60 -10.15 4.93 17.80
CA GLY A 60 -10.24 4.60 19.22
C GLY A 60 -11.66 4.25 19.67
N LEU A 61 -12.67 4.95 19.16
CA LEU A 61 -14.08 4.68 19.46
C LEU A 61 -14.54 3.33 18.86
N VAL A 62 -14.18 3.03 17.60
CA VAL A 62 -14.49 1.75 16.95
C VAL A 62 -13.83 0.57 17.69
N VAL A 63 -12.56 0.73 18.07
CA VAL A 63 -11.83 -0.27 18.86
C VAL A 63 -12.46 -0.41 20.26
N GLY A 64 -12.81 0.71 20.91
CA GLY A 64 -13.46 0.73 22.22
C GLY A 64 -14.82 0.01 22.22
N ILE A 65 -15.68 0.24 21.22
CA ILE A 65 -16.95 -0.49 21.07
C ILE A 65 -16.71 -1.99 20.89
N LYS A 66 -15.69 -2.36 20.10
CA LYS A 66 -15.37 -3.77 19.81
C LYS A 66 -14.84 -4.52 21.04
N PHE A 67 -14.15 -3.83 21.96
CA PHE A 67 -13.63 -4.44 23.20
C PHE A 67 -14.60 -4.34 24.39
N ALA A 68 -15.40 -3.28 24.50
CA ALA A 68 -16.42 -3.15 25.54
C ALA A 68 -17.67 -4.03 25.30
N GLY A 69 -17.89 -4.48 24.07
CA GLY A 69 -19.06 -5.28 23.67
C GLY A 69 -18.97 -6.80 23.89
N GLY A 70 -17.83 -7.34 24.35
CA GLY A 70 -17.64 -8.77 24.56
C GLY A 70 -17.56 -9.61 23.27
N ALA A 71 -16.79 -10.69 23.30
CA ALA A 71 -16.43 -11.50 22.12
C ALA A 71 -17.57 -12.34 21.49
N GLU A 72 -18.85 -12.08 21.81
CA GLU A 72 -19.97 -12.96 21.42
C GLU A 72 -21.16 -12.30 20.71
N ARG A 73 -21.12 -10.99 20.38
CA ARG A 73 -22.09 -10.48 19.41
C ARG A 73 -21.53 -10.60 18.00
N SER A 74 -22.00 -11.59 17.25
CA SER A 74 -21.88 -11.60 15.80
C SER A 74 -22.44 -10.28 15.27
N ILE A 75 -21.57 -9.41 14.78
CA ILE A 75 -21.89 -8.06 14.27
C ILE A 75 -22.67 -8.13 12.94
N VAL A 76 -23.10 -9.32 12.54
CA VAL A 76 -23.81 -9.57 11.30
C VAL A 76 -25.20 -10.08 11.65
N ASP A 77 -26.20 -9.23 11.40
CA ASP A 77 -27.61 -9.63 11.40
C ASP A 77 -27.78 -10.85 10.48
N GLU A 78 -28.55 -11.85 10.89
CA GLU A 78 -28.69 -13.14 10.19
C GLU A 78 -29.25 -12.93 8.76
N LYS A 79 -30.08 -11.89 8.58
CA LYS A 79 -30.50 -11.42 7.26
C LYS A 79 -29.35 -10.91 6.43
N THR A 80 -28.43 -10.14 7.00
CA THR A 80 -27.24 -9.63 6.30
C THR A 80 -26.27 -10.78 5.97
N TYR A 81 -26.10 -11.76 6.85
CA TYR A 81 -25.27 -12.94 6.57
C TYR A 81 -25.82 -13.77 5.41
N ASN A 82 -27.13 -14.03 5.40
CA ASN A 82 -27.80 -14.73 4.31
C ASN A 82 -27.84 -13.90 3.00
N THR A 83 -27.96 -12.59 3.12
CA THR A 83 -27.86 -11.68 1.96
C THR A 83 -26.43 -11.66 1.42
N MET A 84 -25.41 -11.69 2.27
CA MET A 84 -24.00 -11.73 1.87
C MET A 84 -23.62 -13.08 1.27
N ASN A 85 -24.17 -14.20 1.78
CA ASN A 85 -24.02 -15.52 1.17
C ASN A 85 -24.74 -15.63 -0.18
N SER A 86 -25.91 -15.00 -0.33
CA SER A 86 -26.62 -14.97 -1.61
C SER A 86 -26.03 -13.99 -2.62
N ILE A 87 -25.44 -12.87 -2.17
CA ILE A 87 -24.63 -11.99 -3.01
C ILE A 87 -23.34 -12.69 -3.40
N SER A 88 -22.67 -13.38 -2.47
CA SER A 88 -21.46 -14.16 -2.74
C SER A 88 -21.73 -15.30 -3.72
N SER A 89 -22.86 -16.02 -3.58
CA SER A 89 -23.23 -17.08 -4.52
C SER A 89 -23.67 -16.53 -5.87
N LYS A 90 -24.37 -15.38 -5.93
CA LYS A 90 -24.71 -14.70 -7.18
C LYS A 90 -23.51 -14.03 -7.84
N MET A 91 -22.55 -13.54 -7.07
CA MET A 91 -21.29 -12.99 -7.56
C MET A 91 -20.34 -14.10 -7.99
N SER A 92 -20.33 -15.25 -7.31
CA SER A 92 -19.64 -16.46 -7.76
C SER A 92 -20.31 -17.00 -9.03
N GLY A 93 -21.63 -16.93 -9.12
CA GLY A 93 -22.42 -17.24 -10.32
C GLY A 93 -22.11 -16.29 -11.48
N LEU A 94 -22.10 -14.97 -11.23
CA LEU A 94 -21.73 -13.95 -12.21
C LEU A 94 -20.24 -14.01 -12.55
N VAL A 95 -19.35 -14.34 -11.63
CA VAL A 95 -17.94 -14.60 -11.94
C VAL A 95 -17.85 -15.86 -12.77
N LYS A 96 -18.64 -16.91 -12.51
CA LYS A 96 -18.70 -18.13 -13.32
C LYS A 96 -19.37 -17.91 -14.70
N GLU A 97 -20.27 -16.94 -14.82
CA GLU A 97 -21.01 -16.60 -16.04
C GLU A 97 -20.26 -15.56 -16.90
N ILE A 98 -19.59 -14.59 -16.26
CA ILE A 98 -18.56 -13.70 -16.86
C ILE A 98 -17.31 -14.51 -17.22
N SER A 99 -17.00 -15.56 -16.44
CA SER A 99 -16.02 -16.61 -16.75
C SER A 99 -16.69 -17.77 -17.50
N GLY A 100 -17.59 -17.47 -18.43
CA GLY A 100 -17.99 -18.42 -19.45
C GLY A 100 -16.73 -19.04 -20.08
N GLU A 101 -16.50 -20.30 -19.74
CA GLU A 101 -15.56 -21.35 -20.19
C GLU A 101 -14.22 -21.05 -20.88
N ASN A 102 -13.82 -19.80 -21.19
CA ASN A 102 -12.56 -19.53 -21.86
C ASN A 102 -12.11 -18.06 -21.87
N ARG A 103 -12.52 -17.22 -20.90
CA ARG A 103 -11.82 -15.93 -20.68
C ARG A 103 -10.57 -16.17 -19.85
N GLN A 104 -9.59 -16.71 -20.58
CA GLN A 104 -8.27 -17.14 -20.18
C GLN A 104 -7.59 -16.15 -19.22
N ALA A 105 -6.80 -16.67 -18.29
CA ALA A 105 -5.85 -15.95 -17.43
C ALA A 105 -4.93 -14.93 -18.16
N ASN A 106 -5.00 -14.88 -19.50
CA ASN A 106 -4.40 -13.86 -20.38
C ASN A 106 -4.89 -12.42 -20.11
N THR A 107 -6.14 -12.20 -19.69
CA THR A 107 -6.66 -10.83 -19.48
C THR A 107 -6.23 -10.24 -18.13
N LEU A 108 -6.07 -11.07 -17.10
CA LEU A 108 -5.64 -10.64 -15.77
C LEU A 108 -4.12 -10.56 -15.65
N TYR A 109 -3.39 -11.44 -16.34
CA TYR A 109 -1.93 -11.46 -16.38
C TYR A 109 -1.43 -11.68 -17.82
N PRO A 110 -1.27 -10.59 -18.60
CA PRO A 110 -0.78 -10.69 -19.98
C PRO A 110 0.59 -11.37 -20.01
N LYS A 111 0.76 -12.31 -20.94
CA LYS A 111 2.00 -13.09 -21.10
C LYS A 111 3.20 -12.21 -21.44
N ASP A 112 2.97 -11.11 -22.16
CA ASP A 112 4.01 -10.16 -22.57
C ASP A 112 4.63 -9.44 -21.36
N GLU A 113 3.83 -9.12 -20.35
CA GLU A 113 4.31 -8.43 -19.14
C GLU A 113 4.82 -9.39 -18.07
N PHE A 114 4.22 -10.58 -17.96
CA PHE A 114 4.55 -11.57 -16.93
C PHE A 114 4.85 -12.96 -17.55
N PRO A 115 6.05 -13.11 -18.16
CA PRO A 115 6.39 -14.31 -18.90
C PRO A 115 6.84 -15.48 -18.02
N PHE A 116 7.16 -15.29 -16.73
CA PHE A 116 7.72 -16.37 -15.90
C PHE A 116 6.74 -16.86 -14.85
N VAL A 117 6.65 -18.18 -14.64
CA VAL A 117 5.90 -18.82 -13.54
C VAL A 117 6.74 -19.94 -12.96
N ILE A 118 6.50 -20.28 -11.69
CA ILE A 118 7.14 -21.42 -11.05
C ILE A 118 6.11 -22.54 -10.99
N GLN A 119 6.37 -23.65 -11.67
CA GLN A 119 5.57 -24.87 -11.55
C GLN A 119 6.07 -25.69 -10.37
N LEU A 120 5.16 -26.13 -9.52
CA LEU A 120 5.46 -27.12 -8.49
C LEU A 120 5.52 -28.52 -9.11
N GLY A 121 6.56 -29.27 -8.77
CA GLY A 121 6.87 -30.56 -9.42
C GLY A 121 5.92 -31.71 -9.08
N LYS A 122 5.03 -31.53 -8.09
CA LYS A 122 4.09 -32.56 -7.65
C LYS A 122 2.71 -32.30 -8.25
N GLU A 123 2.07 -33.37 -8.71
CA GLU A 123 0.65 -33.37 -9.02
C GLU A 123 -0.15 -33.64 -7.74
N TYR A 124 -1.15 -32.80 -7.48
CA TYR A 124 -1.92 -32.80 -6.23
C TYR A 124 -3.35 -33.31 -6.48
N SER A 125 -3.91 -33.98 -5.47
CA SER A 125 -5.34 -34.28 -5.40
C SER A 125 -6.14 -32.99 -5.14
N GLU A 126 -7.46 -33.00 -5.34
CA GLU A 126 -8.28 -31.80 -5.10
C GLU A 126 -8.15 -31.27 -3.66
N THR A 127 -8.11 -32.17 -2.69
CA THR A 127 -7.98 -31.84 -1.26
C THR A 127 -6.60 -31.28 -0.93
N ASP A 128 -5.55 -31.90 -1.45
CA ASP A 128 -4.17 -31.46 -1.19
C ASP A 128 -3.89 -30.13 -1.89
N THR A 129 -4.48 -29.92 -3.06
CA THR A 129 -4.34 -28.67 -3.82
C THR A 129 -4.88 -27.48 -3.04
N LYS A 130 -6.05 -27.62 -2.40
CA LYS A 130 -6.63 -26.56 -1.57
C LYS A 130 -5.72 -26.22 -0.40
N ASN A 131 -5.20 -27.23 0.29
CA ASN A 131 -4.31 -27.03 1.43
C ASN A 131 -2.99 -26.34 1.03
N VAL A 132 -2.37 -26.78 -0.06
CA VAL A 132 -1.11 -26.21 -0.57
C VAL A 132 -1.32 -24.81 -1.14
N ALA A 133 -2.41 -24.59 -1.88
CA ALA A 133 -2.75 -23.27 -2.42
C ALA A 133 -3.03 -22.27 -1.29
N GLN A 134 -3.77 -22.68 -0.26
CA GLN A 134 -4.04 -21.85 0.91
C GLN A 134 -2.75 -21.54 1.68
N PHE A 135 -1.86 -22.52 1.85
CA PHE A 135 -0.57 -22.32 2.48
C PHE A 135 0.27 -21.27 1.73
N LEU A 136 0.42 -21.42 0.41
CA LEU A 136 1.19 -20.49 -0.41
C LEU A 136 0.56 -19.09 -0.46
N SER A 137 -0.78 -19.01 -0.51
CA SER A 137 -1.51 -17.74 -0.46
C SER A 137 -1.33 -17.04 0.89
N SER A 138 -1.31 -17.80 2.00
CA SER A 138 -1.04 -17.25 3.35
C SER A 138 0.37 -16.68 3.50
N LYS A 139 1.32 -17.14 2.67
CA LYS A 139 2.69 -16.64 2.60
C LYS A 139 2.86 -15.45 1.64
N GLY A 140 1.77 -15.03 0.98
CA GLY A 140 1.76 -13.90 0.05
C GLY A 140 2.09 -14.27 -1.40
N HIS A 141 2.16 -15.57 -1.73
CA HIS A 141 2.39 -16.02 -3.10
C HIS A 141 1.07 -16.07 -3.87
N THR A 142 1.04 -15.51 -5.07
CA THR A 142 -0.07 -15.73 -6.01
C THR A 142 -0.02 -17.15 -6.53
N VAL A 143 -1.12 -17.89 -6.38
CA VAL A 143 -1.23 -19.29 -6.77
C VAL A 143 -2.19 -19.43 -7.95
N ILE A 144 -1.73 -20.12 -8.99
CA ILE A 144 -2.54 -20.47 -10.16
C ILE A 144 -2.68 -21.99 -10.18
N VAL A 145 -3.92 -22.48 -10.18
CA VAL A 145 -4.22 -23.91 -10.23
C VAL A 145 -4.67 -24.27 -11.64
N SER A 146 -4.02 -25.26 -12.25
CA SER A 146 -4.43 -25.84 -13.52
C SER A 146 -4.93 -27.26 -13.30
N LYS A 147 -6.14 -27.55 -13.76
CA LYS A 147 -6.67 -28.91 -13.77
C LYS A 147 -6.15 -29.66 -15.00
N SER A 148 -5.59 -30.85 -14.81
CA SER A 148 -5.14 -31.75 -15.86
C SER A 148 -5.78 -33.12 -15.66
N ARG A 149 -6.89 -33.37 -16.38
CA ARG A 149 -7.75 -34.56 -16.21
C ARG A 149 -8.21 -34.69 -14.74
N ASP A 150 -7.62 -35.63 -13.98
CA ASP A 150 -7.94 -35.92 -12.58
C ASP A 150 -6.95 -35.33 -11.57
N ASN A 151 -5.82 -34.80 -12.04
CA ASN A 151 -4.76 -34.24 -11.20
C ASN A 151 -4.69 -32.71 -11.33
N PHE A 152 -4.22 -32.06 -10.28
CA PHE A 152 -4.05 -30.61 -10.26
C PHE A 152 -2.57 -30.25 -10.24
N ARG A 153 -2.21 -29.28 -11.08
CA ARG A 153 -0.89 -28.66 -11.10
C ARG A 153 -0.99 -27.27 -10.49
N ILE A 154 -0.03 -26.94 -9.65
CA ILE A 154 0.02 -25.67 -8.96
C ILE A 154 1.20 -24.88 -9.51
N PHE A 155 0.94 -23.63 -9.86
CA PHE A 155 1.93 -22.66 -10.27
C PHE A 155 1.94 -21.49 -9.30
N THR A 156 3.11 -20.88 -9.08
CA THR A 156 3.23 -19.61 -8.36
C THR A 156 3.68 -18.50 -9.30
N GLY A 157 3.17 -17.29 -9.07
CA GLY A 157 3.42 -16.12 -9.91
C GLY A 157 2.14 -15.60 -10.58
N PRO A 158 2.24 -14.73 -11.60
CA PRO A 158 3.34 -14.67 -12.57
C PRO A 158 4.34 -13.53 -12.34
N TYR A 159 5.58 -13.72 -12.78
CA TYR A 159 6.73 -12.83 -12.55
C TYR A 159 7.18 -12.15 -13.85
N LYS A 160 7.69 -10.91 -13.73
CA LYS A 160 8.17 -10.12 -14.87
C LYS A 160 9.56 -10.56 -15.31
N THR A 161 10.42 -10.87 -14.35
CA THR A 161 11.81 -11.25 -14.59
C THR A 161 12.13 -12.64 -14.08
N GLU A 162 13.11 -13.30 -14.72
CA GLU A 162 13.60 -14.61 -14.27
C GLU A 162 14.25 -14.51 -12.87
N ASN A 163 14.88 -13.38 -12.56
CA ASN A 163 15.49 -13.13 -11.26
C ASN A 163 14.47 -13.08 -10.12
N GLU A 164 13.30 -12.49 -10.34
CA GLU A 164 12.18 -12.52 -9.38
C GLU A 164 11.70 -13.95 -9.16
N ALA A 165 11.47 -14.70 -10.24
CA ALA A 165 11.08 -16.10 -10.15
C ALA A 165 12.12 -16.94 -9.40
N ARG A 166 13.42 -16.68 -9.59
CA ARG A 166 14.50 -17.39 -8.90
C ARG A 166 14.57 -17.06 -7.41
N LYS A 167 14.35 -15.79 -7.03
CA LYS A 167 14.26 -15.38 -5.62
C LYS A 167 13.09 -16.08 -4.94
N THR A 168 11.91 -16.03 -5.54
CA THR A 168 10.72 -16.68 -4.97
C THR A 168 10.86 -18.21 -4.95
N LEU A 169 11.50 -18.83 -5.94
CA LEU A 169 11.84 -20.24 -5.91
C LEU A 169 12.72 -20.59 -4.70
N THR A 170 13.71 -19.74 -4.40
CA THR A 170 14.58 -19.90 -3.24
C THR A 170 13.77 -19.78 -1.94
N GLU A 171 12.83 -18.83 -1.85
CA GLU A 171 11.94 -18.70 -0.69
C GLU A 171 11.03 -19.91 -0.51
N ILE A 172 10.42 -20.39 -1.59
CA ILE A 172 9.60 -21.61 -1.59
C ILE A 172 10.44 -22.83 -1.19
N SER A 173 11.72 -22.86 -1.56
CA SER A 173 12.65 -23.93 -1.18
C SER A 173 12.90 -24.04 0.33
N LEU A 174 12.78 -22.93 1.05
CA LEU A 174 12.94 -22.90 2.51
C LEU A 174 11.71 -23.47 3.23
N TYR A 175 10.56 -23.59 2.57
CA TYR A 175 9.37 -24.16 3.17
C TYR A 175 9.51 -25.68 3.26
N ARG A 176 9.84 -26.17 4.46
CA ARG A 176 9.90 -27.62 4.76
C ARG A 176 8.53 -28.29 4.80
N GLN A 177 7.46 -27.51 4.90
CA GLN A 177 6.09 -28.02 4.88
C GLN A 177 5.70 -28.47 3.48
N TYR A 178 5.13 -29.67 3.39
CA TYR A 178 4.57 -30.30 2.19
C TYR A 178 5.55 -30.67 1.06
N ALA A 179 6.88 -30.62 1.29
CA ALA A 179 7.91 -30.92 0.28
C ALA A 179 7.66 -30.20 -1.06
N ILE A 180 7.09 -29.00 -1.00
CA ILE A 180 6.58 -28.23 -2.15
C ILE A 180 7.70 -27.90 -3.13
N SER A 181 8.92 -27.76 -2.61
CA SER A 181 10.11 -27.39 -3.36
C SER A 181 10.81 -28.54 -4.07
N ALA A 182 10.48 -29.80 -3.75
CA ALA A 182 11.06 -30.95 -4.41
C ALA A 182 10.59 -30.96 -5.87
N ASN A 183 11.44 -30.45 -6.77
CA ASN A 183 11.23 -30.34 -8.22
C ASN A 183 10.39 -29.14 -8.68
N ALA A 184 10.40 -28.01 -7.98
CA ALA A 184 9.85 -26.77 -8.50
C ALA A 184 10.72 -26.22 -9.67
N GLN A 185 10.09 -25.84 -10.79
CA GLN A 185 10.78 -25.40 -12.01
C GLN A 185 10.22 -24.07 -12.50
N ILE A 186 11.10 -23.19 -13.01
CA ILE A 186 10.68 -21.94 -13.65
C ILE A 186 10.32 -22.26 -15.11
N ILE A 187 9.12 -21.87 -15.51
CA ILE A 187 8.59 -22.07 -16.86
C ILE A 187 8.30 -20.71 -17.47
N LYS A 188 8.76 -20.52 -18.71
CA LYS A 188 8.40 -19.37 -19.53
C LYS A 188 7.05 -19.64 -20.20
N ARG A 189 6.08 -18.76 -19.95
CA ARG A 189 4.78 -18.72 -20.63
C ARG A 189 5.01 -18.26 -22.06
N ILE A 190 4.67 -19.12 -23.02
CA ILE A 190 4.64 -18.84 -24.46
C ILE A 190 3.19 -18.63 -24.87
#